data_AF-A0A196NTT4-F1
#
_entry.id   AF-A0A196NTT4-F1
#
_cell.length_a   1.000
_cell.length_b   1.000
_cell.length_c   1.000
_cell.angle_alpha   90.00
_cell.angle_beta   90.00
_cell.angle_gamma   90.00
#
_symmetry.space_group_name_H-M   'P 1'
#
loop_
_entity.id
_entity.type
_entity.pdbx_description
1 polymer ?
#
loop_
_entity_poly.entity_id
_entity_poly.type
_entity_poly.pdbx_seq_one_letter_code
_entity_poly.pdbx_strand_id
1 'polypeptide(L)'
;MNHCLEVNDDPALWAIVRGGIEVNRDDDYLRELLNEFEASNTWIHHSSGAGLSLSKHEAFRRQYHILLLVDAGLMTSINGNGSPYRLTSQGHDFLAITRQSEAWEAAKSATRHMGGASIQMLYRVAEGYAREKLAQMGVPLGM
;
A
#
# COMPACT_ATOMS: atom_id res chain seq x y z
N MET A 1 38.25 -22.70 -21.79
CA MET A 1 38.28 -22.40 -20.35
C MET A 1 37.10 -21.50 -20.07
N ASN A 2 35.96 -22.10 -19.73
CA ASN A 2 34.74 -21.35 -19.45
C ASN A 2 34.72 -21.05 -17.96
N HIS A 3 34.87 -19.78 -17.63
CA HIS A 3 34.74 -19.26 -16.28
C HIS A 3 33.24 -19.36 -15.91
N CYS A 4 32.83 -20.48 -15.32
CA CYS A 4 31.55 -20.57 -14.64
C CYS A 4 31.58 -19.55 -13.51
N LEU A 5 30.75 -18.52 -13.62
CA LEU A 5 30.46 -17.59 -12.54
C LEU A 5 29.95 -18.42 -11.36
N GLU A 6 30.74 -18.51 -10.30
CA GLU A 6 30.31 -19.10 -9.04
C GLU A 6 29.07 -18.33 -8.58
N VAL A 7 27.93 -19.01 -8.65
CA VAL A 7 26.66 -18.47 -8.16
C VAL A 7 26.84 -18.34 -6.65
N ASN A 8 26.87 -17.09 -6.18
CA ASN A 8 27.08 -16.76 -4.78
C ASN A 8 26.00 -17.46 -3.94
N ASP A 9 26.40 -18.43 -3.11
CA ASP A 9 25.55 -19.22 -2.23
C ASP A 9 25.08 -18.39 -1.02
N ASP A 10 24.53 -17.20 -1.26
CA ASP A 10 23.92 -16.38 -0.23
C ASP A 10 22.57 -17.01 0.18
N PRO A 11 22.45 -17.52 1.42
CA PRO A 11 21.21 -18.15 1.90
C PRO A 11 20.00 -17.20 1.89
N ALA A 12 20.24 -15.88 1.91
CA ALA A 12 19.18 -14.87 1.83
C ALA A 12 18.55 -14.81 0.43
N LEU A 13 19.34 -15.02 -0.63
CA LEU A 13 18.88 -15.09 -2.00
C LEU A 13 18.00 -16.32 -2.23
N TRP A 14 18.35 -17.45 -1.60
CA TRP A 14 17.56 -18.68 -1.67
C TRP A 14 16.22 -18.61 -0.92
N ALA A 15 16.10 -17.81 0.14
CA ALA A 15 14.84 -17.61 0.86
C ALA A 15 13.80 -16.80 0.05
N ILE A 16 14.27 -15.89 -0.80
CA ILE A 16 13.44 -15.09 -1.72
C ILE A 16 12.85 -15.96 -2.83
N VAL A 17 13.64 -16.90 -3.36
CA VAL A 17 13.25 -17.75 -4.51
C VAL A 17 12.36 -18.94 -4.11
N ARG A 18 12.39 -19.37 -2.84
CA ARG A 18 11.64 -20.56 -2.35
C ARG A 18 10.38 -20.27 -1.51
N GLY A 19 9.93 -19.02 -1.40
CA GLY A 19 8.68 -18.71 -0.68
C GLY A 19 8.76 -18.88 0.83
N GLY A 20 9.89 -18.50 1.45
CA GLY A 20 10.13 -18.68 2.89
C GLY A 20 9.64 -17.57 3.81
N ILE A 21 8.97 -16.53 3.29
CA ILE A 21 8.38 -15.46 4.11
C ILE A 21 6.91 -15.36 3.74
N GLU A 22 6.07 -15.95 4.58
CA GLU A 22 4.62 -15.88 4.44
C GLU A 22 4.16 -14.46 4.76
N VAL A 23 3.74 -13.72 3.72
CA VAL A 23 3.18 -12.38 3.86
C VAL A 23 1.71 -12.41 3.47
N ASN A 24 0.85 -12.04 4.42
CA ASN A 24 -0.57 -11.85 4.17
C ASN A 24 -0.84 -10.37 3.89
N ARG A 25 -1.78 -10.10 2.97
CA ARG A 25 -2.27 -8.74 2.74
C ARG A 25 -2.99 -8.24 3.98
N ASP A 26 -2.56 -7.09 4.47
CA ASP A 26 -3.09 -6.41 5.64
C ASP A 26 -3.56 -5.01 5.23
N ASP A 27 -4.87 -4.83 5.13
CA ASP A 27 -5.49 -3.59 4.67
C ASP A 27 -5.28 -2.43 5.66
N ASP A 28 -5.24 -2.71 6.96
CA ASP A 28 -4.97 -1.69 7.97
C ASP A 28 -3.50 -1.25 7.86
N TYR A 29 -2.56 -2.18 7.63
CA TYR A 29 -1.15 -1.85 7.40
C TYR A 29 -0.89 -1.07 6.11
N LEU A 30 -1.65 -1.34 5.02
CA LEU A 30 -1.60 -0.52 3.81
C LEU A 30 -1.95 0.94 4.10
N ARG A 31 -3.01 1.16 4.89
CA ARG A 31 -3.43 2.50 5.29
C ARG A 31 -2.41 3.16 6.22
N GLU A 32 -1.84 2.42 7.16
CA GLU A 32 -0.78 2.92 8.04
C GLU A 32 0.45 3.38 7.24
N LEU A 33 0.90 2.59 6.25
CA LEU A 33 2.01 2.96 5.37
C LEU A 33 1.74 4.26 4.59
N LEU A 34 0.54 4.40 4.02
CA LEU A 34 0.16 5.61 3.32
C LEU A 34 0.18 6.84 4.25
N ASN A 35 -0.35 6.71 5.47
CA ASN A 35 -0.32 7.79 6.46
C ASN A 35 1.12 8.14 6.88
N GLU A 36 1.98 7.13 7.04
CA GLU A 36 3.40 7.31 7.34
C GLU A 36 4.10 8.10 6.24
N PHE A 37 3.86 7.75 4.96
CA PHE A 37 4.44 8.45 3.83
C PHE A 37 3.96 9.90 3.73
N GLU A 38 2.66 10.16 3.90
CA GLU A 38 2.11 11.51 3.89
C GLU A 38 2.63 12.38 5.05
N ALA A 39 2.81 11.78 6.24
CA ALA A 39 3.35 12.49 7.40
C ALA A 39 4.86 12.77 7.30
N SER A 40 5.57 12.08 6.40
CA SER A 40 7.00 12.28 6.24
C SER A 40 7.30 13.61 5.54
N ASN A 41 8.37 14.29 5.98
CA ASN A 41 8.75 15.61 5.45
C ASN A 41 9.42 15.56 4.05
N THR A 42 9.33 14.43 3.36
CA THR A 42 9.93 14.17 2.04
C THR A 42 8.88 13.62 1.09
N TRP A 43 8.93 14.03 -0.17
CA TRP A 43 8.05 13.52 -1.24
C TRP A 43 8.56 12.21 -1.88
N ILE A 44 9.77 11.78 -1.50
CA ILE A 44 10.43 10.57 -1.98
C ILE A 44 10.66 9.64 -0.78
N HIS A 45 10.17 8.39 -0.88
CA HIS A 45 10.22 7.40 0.19
C HIS A 45 10.97 6.14 -0.24
N HIS A 46 11.77 5.60 0.67
CA HIS A 46 12.51 4.34 0.46
C HIS A 46 11.79 3.16 1.11
N SER A 47 11.94 1.96 0.53
CA SER A 47 11.35 0.73 1.08
C SER A 47 11.83 0.45 2.50
N SER A 48 13.14 0.50 2.73
CA SER A 48 13.70 0.61 4.08
C SER A 48 13.42 2.04 4.53
N GLY A 49 12.40 2.27 5.37
CA GLY A 49 12.09 3.62 5.84
C GLY A 49 13.36 4.32 6.35
N ALA A 50 13.49 5.62 6.10
CA ALA A 50 14.70 6.35 6.41
C ALA A 50 15.03 6.22 7.91
N GLY A 51 16.14 5.55 8.23
CA GLY A 51 16.58 5.33 9.62
C GLY A 51 15.93 4.15 10.35
N LEU A 52 15.14 3.30 9.70
CA LEU A 52 14.56 2.11 10.33
C LEU A 52 15.54 0.92 10.29
N SER A 53 15.94 0.43 11.45
CA SER A 53 16.59 -0.87 11.61
C SER A 53 15.52 -1.97 11.66
N LEU A 54 14.95 -2.30 10.50
CA LEU A 54 13.93 -3.35 10.37
C LEU A 54 14.57 -4.74 10.39
N SER A 55 13.90 -5.71 11.02
CA SER A 55 14.22 -7.11 10.78
C SER A 55 13.99 -7.47 9.31
N LYS A 56 14.63 -8.54 8.81
CA LYS A 56 14.40 -9.02 7.43
C LYS A 56 12.91 -9.23 7.18
N HIS A 57 12.21 -9.88 8.11
CA HIS A 57 10.78 -10.17 7.99
C HIS A 57 9.94 -8.88 7.84
N GLU A 58 10.20 -7.86 8.66
CA GLU A 58 9.47 -6.59 8.56
C GLU A 58 9.79 -5.82 7.28
N ALA A 59 11.04 -5.85 6.83
CA ALA A 59 11.42 -5.25 5.55
C ALA A 59 10.68 -5.92 4.38
N PHE A 60 10.52 -7.25 4.39
CA PHE A 60 9.74 -7.98 3.40
C PHE A 60 8.24 -7.66 3.50
N ARG A 61 7.65 -7.67 4.71
CA ARG A 61 6.24 -7.28 4.90
C ARG A 61 6.00 -5.87 4.35
N ARG A 62 6.87 -4.92 4.68
CA ARG A 62 6.77 -3.54 4.22
C ARG A 62 6.85 -3.43 2.70
N GLN A 63 7.88 -4.02 2.09
CA GLN A 63 8.07 -3.99 0.64
C GLN A 63 6.90 -4.65 -0.09
N TYR A 64 6.40 -5.79 0.41
CA TYR A 64 5.24 -6.48 -0.15
C TYR A 64 4.01 -5.56 -0.20
N HIS A 65 3.70 -4.86 0.89
CA HIS A 65 2.55 -3.96 0.93
C HIS A 65 2.76 -2.70 0.08
N ILE A 66 3.99 -2.16 -0.02
CA ILE A 66 4.28 -1.06 -0.94
C ILE A 66 4.02 -1.48 -2.39
N LEU A 67 4.39 -2.69 -2.80
CA LEU A 67 4.11 -3.19 -4.15
C LEU A 67 2.60 -3.29 -4.41
N LEU A 68 1.80 -3.75 -3.44
CA LEU A 68 0.34 -3.74 -3.57
C LEU A 68 -0.24 -2.33 -3.76
N LEU A 69 0.33 -1.32 -3.09
CA LEU A 69 -0.05 0.09 -3.28
C LEU A 69 0.35 0.62 -4.66
N VAL A 70 1.49 0.18 -5.20
CA VAL A 70 1.94 0.52 -6.55
C VAL A 70 1.04 -0.12 -7.60
N ASP A 71 0.70 -1.40 -7.44
CA ASP A 71 -0.23 -2.11 -8.32
C ASP A 71 -1.63 -1.47 -8.30
N ALA A 72 -2.03 -0.94 -7.16
CA ALA A 72 -3.27 -0.17 -7.01
C ALA A 72 -3.18 1.27 -7.53
N GLY A 73 -2.03 1.75 -7.99
CA GLY A 73 -1.83 3.11 -8.50
C GLY A 73 -1.84 4.19 -7.42
N LEU A 74 -1.86 3.84 -6.13
CA LEU A 74 -1.79 4.78 -5.00
C LEU A 74 -0.36 5.29 -4.78
N MET A 75 0.62 4.50 -5.18
CA MET A 75 2.04 4.85 -5.19
C MET A 75 2.65 4.57 -6.56
N THR A 76 3.82 5.14 -6.82
CA THR A 76 4.58 4.84 -8.02
C THR A 76 6.08 4.87 -7.75
N SER A 77 6.83 4.03 -8.46
CA SER A 77 8.30 4.08 -8.46
C SER A 77 8.77 5.27 -9.30
N ILE A 78 9.75 6.00 -8.80
CA ILE A 78 10.34 7.13 -9.53
C ILE A 78 11.23 6.63 -10.69
N ASN A 79 11.87 5.48 -10.50
CA ASN A 79 12.88 4.95 -11.42
C ASN A 79 12.38 3.75 -12.25
N GLY A 80 11.09 3.41 -12.15
CA GLY A 80 10.47 2.26 -12.85
C GLY A 80 10.80 0.89 -12.27
N ASN A 81 11.85 0.76 -11.44
CA ASN A 81 12.35 -0.51 -10.89
C ASN A 81 12.33 -0.54 -9.35
N GLY A 82 11.18 -0.30 -8.73
CA GLY A 82 11.02 -0.35 -7.27
C GLY A 82 11.49 0.93 -6.56
N SER A 83 11.97 0.80 -5.32
CA SER A 83 12.38 1.95 -4.49
C SER A 83 13.38 2.87 -5.22
N PRO A 84 13.26 4.20 -5.12
CA PRO A 84 12.33 4.94 -4.26
C PRO A 84 10.95 5.19 -4.88
N TYR A 85 9.97 5.41 -4.01
CA TYR A 85 8.56 5.59 -4.34
C TYR A 85 8.07 6.99 -3.98
N ARG A 86 6.96 7.39 -4.60
CA ARG A 86 6.19 8.58 -4.23
C ARG A 86 4.70 8.26 -4.21
N LEU A 87 3.93 9.04 -3.46
CA LEU A 87 2.47 9.03 -3.54
C LEU A 87 2.01 9.59 -4.90
N THR A 88 0.95 9.01 -5.45
CA THR A 88 0.24 9.56 -6.62
C THR A 88 -0.85 10.52 -6.16
N SER A 89 -1.44 11.30 -7.08
CA SER A 89 -2.63 12.10 -6.78
C SER A 89 -3.75 11.24 -6.19
N GLN A 90 -3.98 10.06 -6.78
CA GLN A 90 -4.98 9.11 -6.28
C GLN A 90 -4.63 8.60 -4.88
N GLY A 91 -3.35 8.43 -4.55
CA GLY A 91 -2.88 8.11 -3.21
C GLY A 91 -3.27 9.18 -2.18
N HIS A 92 -3.09 10.45 -2.53
CA HIS A 92 -3.53 11.58 -1.68
C HIS A 92 -5.05 11.62 -1.52
N ASP A 93 -5.81 11.40 -2.60
CA ASP A 93 -7.28 11.37 -2.53
C ASP A 93 -7.80 10.21 -1.69
N PHE A 94 -7.17 9.03 -1.82
CA PHE A 94 -7.45 7.86 -0.99
C PHE A 94 -7.23 8.17 0.49
N LEU A 95 -6.10 8.82 0.83
CA LEU A 95 -5.80 9.23 2.20
C LEU A 95 -6.82 10.24 2.72
N ALA A 96 -7.18 11.25 1.94
CA ALA A 96 -8.15 12.26 2.34
C ALA A 96 -9.50 11.65 2.73
N ILE A 97 -9.96 10.64 1.96
CA ILE A 97 -11.23 9.94 2.21
C ILE A 97 -11.11 8.95 3.38
N THR A 98 -10.05 8.13 3.42
CA THR A 98 -9.89 7.03 4.40
C THR A 98 -9.31 7.46 5.75
N ARG A 99 -8.87 8.72 5.87
CA ARG A 99 -8.50 9.35 7.15
C ARG A 99 -9.68 9.43 8.11
N GLN A 100 -10.91 9.54 7.59
CA GLN A 100 -12.11 9.47 8.42
C GLN A 100 -12.38 8.02 8.82
N SER A 101 -12.34 7.75 10.13
CA SER A 101 -12.53 6.40 10.69
C SER A 101 -13.85 5.77 10.26
N GLU A 102 -14.93 6.54 10.19
CA GLU A 102 -16.24 6.05 9.78
C GLU A 102 -16.25 5.53 8.34
N ALA A 103 -15.61 6.25 7.40
CA ALA A 103 -15.51 5.85 6.00
C ALA A 103 -14.67 4.56 5.85
N TRP A 104 -13.57 4.45 6.61
CA TRP A 104 -12.72 3.27 6.61
C TRP A 104 -13.43 2.04 7.18
N GLU A 105 -14.13 2.18 8.31
CA GLU A 105 -14.87 1.07 8.91
C GLU A 105 -16.07 0.66 8.04
N ALA A 106 -16.75 1.60 7.38
CA ALA A 106 -17.78 1.30 6.40
C ALA A 106 -17.21 0.48 5.23
N ALA A 107 -16.06 0.89 4.70
CA ALA A 107 -15.35 0.16 3.63
C ALA A 107 -14.94 -1.26 4.05
N LYS A 108 -14.38 -1.43 5.26
CA LYS A 108 -14.03 -2.76 5.79
C LYS A 108 -15.27 -3.62 6.04
N SER A 109 -16.34 -3.05 6.56
CA SER A 109 -17.60 -3.76 6.81
C SER A 109 -18.20 -4.28 5.51
N ALA A 110 -18.33 -3.43 4.49
CA ALA A 110 -18.89 -3.81 3.19
C ALA A 110 -18.09 -4.94 2.52
N THR A 111 -16.76 -4.90 2.65
CA THR A 111 -15.87 -5.85 1.98
C THR A 111 -15.75 -7.20 2.68
N ARG A 112 -15.88 -7.24 4.02
CA ARG A 112 -15.97 -8.50 4.79
C ARG A 112 -17.18 -9.35 4.38
N HIS A 113 -18.31 -8.71 4.03
CA HIS A 113 -19.52 -9.42 3.58
C HIS A 113 -19.35 -10.08 2.20
N MET A 114 -18.33 -9.70 1.42
CA MET A 114 -18.09 -10.20 0.07
C MET A 114 -17.01 -11.29 -0.01
N GLY A 115 -16.46 -11.74 1.13
CA GLY A 115 -15.38 -12.74 1.16
C GLY A 115 -14.00 -12.20 0.77
N GLY A 116 -13.83 -10.87 0.77
CA GLY A 116 -12.59 -10.17 0.43
C GLY A 116 -12.82 -9.02 -0.55
N ALA A 117 -11.88 -8.07 -0.60
CA ALA A 117 -11.96 -6.95 -1.52
C ALA A 117 -10.61 -6.48 -2.05
N SER A 118 -10.60 -6.00 -3.28
CA SER A 118 -9.46 -5.25 -3.82
C SER A 118 -9.34 -3.89 -3.12
N ILE A 119 -8.13 -3.32 -3.12
CA ILE A 119 -7.88 -1.95 -2.62
C ILE A 119 -8.77 -0.94 -3.36
N GLN A 120 -9.00 -1.17 -4.66
CA GLN A 120 -9.89 -0.36 -5.48
C GLN A 120 -11.35 -0.42 -5.02
N MET A 121 -11.81 -1.58 -4.55
CA MET A 121 -13.15 -1.70 -3.99
C MET A 121 -13.27 -0.96 -2.65
N LEU A 122 -12.27 -1.06 -1.77
CA LEU A 122 -12.22 -0.28 -0.54
C LEU A 122 -12.31 1.22 -0.82
N TYR A 123 -11.58 1.70 -1.82
CA TYR A 123 -11.64 3.09 -2.26
C TYR A 123 -13.04 3.48 -2.75
N ARG A 124 -13.66 2.68 -3.62
CA ARG A 124 -15.01 2.95 -4.15
C ARG A 124 -16.07 3.00 -3.06
N VAL A 125 -16.00 2.11 -2.07
CA VAL A 125 -16.95 2.14 -0.94
C VAL A 125 -16.73 3.39 -0.10
N ALA A 126 -15.47 3.74 0.19
CA ALA A 126 -15.16 4.94 0.97
C ALA A 126 -15.59 6.23 0.23
N GLU A 127 -15.42 6.27 -1.10
CA GLU A 127 -15.91 7.36 -1.93
C GLU A 127 -17.45 7.43 -1.94
N GLY A 128 -18.13 6.29 -2.03
CA GLY A 128 -19.58 6.21 -1.93
C GLY A 128 -20.10 6.76 -0.59
N TYR A 129 -19.44 6.41 0.52
CA TYR A 129 -19.75 6.96 1.84
C TYR A 129 -19.59 8.48 1.88
N ALA A 130 -18.50 9.01 1.32
CA ALA A 130 -18.27 10.46 1.25
C ALA A 130 -19.36 11.17 0.42
N ARG A 131 -19.78 10.57 -0.71
CA ARG A 131 -20.89 11.08 -1.54
C ARG A 131 -22.21 11.09 -0.75
N GLU A 132 -22.51 10.03 -0.01
CA GLU A 132 -23.71 9.97 0.83
C GLU A 132 -23.73 11.08 1.89
N LYS A 133 -22.61 11.32 2.57
CA LYS A 133 -22.48 12.43 3.53
C LYS A 133 -22.68 13.79 2.88
N LEU A 134 -22.14 14.02 1.69
CA LEU A 134 -22.35 15.26 0.95
C LEU A 134 -23.83 15.45 0.56
N ALA A 135 -24.52 14.38 0.14
CA ALA A 135 -25.95 14.44 -0.14
C ALA A 135 -26.78 14.78 1.11
N GLN A 136 -26.43 14.21 2.28
CA GLN A 136 -27.05 14.55 3.56
C GLN A 136 -26.85 16.03 3.96
N MET A 137 -25.76 16.65 3.50
CA MET A 137 -25.48 18.08 3.70
C MET A 137 -26.19 18.98 2.67
N GLY A 138 -26.96 18.42 1.74
CA GLY A 138 -27.68 19.18 0.72
C GLY A 138 -26.81 19.59 -0.48
N VAL A 139 -25.63 19.00 -0.65
CA VAL A 139 -24.80 19.24 -1.85
C VAL A 139 -25.42 18.49 -3.03
N PRO A 140 -25.78 19.17 -4.13
CA PRO A 140 -26.34 18.50 -5.30
C PRO A 140 -25.23 17.74 -6.02
N LEU A 141 -25.20 16.42 -5.80
CA LEU A 141 -24.35 15.51 -6.56
C LEU A 141 -25.15 15.08 -7.78
N GLY A 142 -24.88 15.69 -8.93
CA GLY A 142 -25.47 15.25 -10.19
C GLY A 142 -25.22 13.74 -10.36
N MET A 143 -26.29 12.96 -10.32
CA MET A 143 -26.26 11.52 -10.59
C MET A 143 -26.11 11.25 -12.08
#